data_AF-A0A2G6HYY3-F1
#
_entry.id   AF-A0A2G6HYY3-F1
#
_cell.length_a   1.000
_cell.length_b   1.000
_cell.length_c   1.000
_cell.angle_alpha   90.00
_cell.angle_beta   90.00
_cell.angle_gamma   90.00
#
_symmetry.space_group_name_H-M   'P 1'
#
loop_
_entity.id
_entity.type
_entity.pdbx_description
1 polymer ?
#
loop_
_entity_poly.entity_id
_entity_poly.type
_entity_poly.pdbx_seq_one_letter_code
_entity_poly.pdbx_strand_id
1 'polypeptide(L)'
;MKQAAGNNKLCSLYKGRLWPCFRAGLEDKAFMRRMLRIAGPICLHMLLVNGVTVADTMMISRLGETAVAAVGLANQMFFLVFLAFFGITSGTSIFVAQFWGDKDREGISHVMGISLIAILFFAVLFALAS
;
A
#
# COMPACT_ATOMS: atom_id res chain seq x y z
N MET A 1 1.77 11.54 -15.79
CA MET A 1 2.88 12.08 -16.60
C MET A 1 2.56 13.49 -17.10
N LYS A 2 2.95 14.53 -16.37
CA LYS A 2 3.13 15.88 -16.92
C LYS A 2 4.45 16.44 -16.38
N GLN A 3 5.41 16.58 -17.29
CA GLN A 3 6.79 17.03 -17.09
C GLN A 3 6.90 18.42 -16.45
N ALA A 4 7.75 18.51 -15.43
CA ALA A 4 8.98 19.32 -15.41
C ALA A 4 9.03 20.59 -16.29
N ALA A 5 8.35 21.66 -15.88
CA ALA A 5 8.59 23.01 -16.37
C ALA A 5 8.60 24.02 -15.21
N GLY A 6 9.77 24.56 -14.86
CA GLY A 6 9.89 25.77 -14.04
C GLY A 6 10.50 25.63 -12.64
N ASN A 7 11.72 25.08 -12.54
CA ASN A 7 12.38 24.72 -11.27
C ASN A 7 12.70 25.89 -10.30
N ASN A 8 12.59 27.17 -10.73
CA ASN A 8 12.89 28.33 -9.86
C ASN A 8 11.65 29.16 -9.45
N LYS A 9 10.59 29.19 -10.29
CA LYS A 9 9.31 29.86 -9.94
C LYS A 9 8.38 28.98 -9.09
N LEU A 10 8.46 27.64 -9.25
CA LEU A 10 7.68 26.72 -8.42
C LEU A 10 8.11 26.74 -6.95
N CYS A 11 9.41 26.91 -6.69
CA CYS A 11 9.95 26.93 -5.33
C CYS A 11 9.50 28.20 -4.56
N SER A 12 9.36 29.36 -5.21
CA SER A 12 8.84 30.57 -4.55
C SER A 12 7.32 30.55 -4.32
N LEU A 13 6.56 29.93 -5.23
CA LEU A 13 5.11 29.75 -5.11
C LEU A 13 4.71 28.74 -4.02
N TYR A 14 5.48 27.65 -3.85
CA TYR A 14 5.21 26.64 -2.83
C TYR A 14 5.58 27.13 -1.42
N LYS A 15 6.66 27.92 -1.30
CA LYS A 15 7.15 28.48 -0.03
C LYS A 15 6.18 29.48 0.61
N GLY A 16 5.41 30.22 -0.20
CA GLY A 16 4.44 31.21 0.28
C GLY A 16 3.09 30.65 0.76
N ARG A 17 2.65 29.48 0.25
CA ARG A 17 1.32 28.94 0.55
C ARG A 17 1.33 27.61 1.32
N LEU A 18 2.38 26.80 1.21
CA LEU A 18 2.42 25.46 1.81
C LEU A 18 3.16 25.39 3.15
N TRP A 19 4.21 26.21 3.33
CA TRP A 19 5.02 26.24 4.55
C TRP A 19 4.25 26.63 5.83
N PRO A 20 3.31 27.61 5.82
CA PRO A 20 2.54 27.95 7.02
C PRO A 20 1.56 26.85 7.43
N CYS A 21 0.92 26.16 6.48
CA CYS A 21 0.01 25.03 6.79
C CYS A 21 0.74 23.83 7.39
N PHE A 22 1.95 23.53 6.91
CA PHE A 22 2.76 22.43 7.45
C PHE A 22 3.32 22.76 8.84
N ARG A 23 3.79 24.00 9.05
CA ARG A 23 4.28 24.47 10.36
C ARG A 23 3.15 24.51 11.41
N ALA A 24 1.95 24.97 11.05
CA ALA A 24 0.81 25.00 11.94
C ALA A 24 0.37 23.59 12.41
N GLY A 25 0.47 22.58 11.53
CA GLY A 25 0.20 21.19 11.90
C GLY A 25 1.21 20.60 12.89
N LEU A 26 2.47 21.04 12.85
CA LEU A 26 3.52 20.57 13.78
C LEU A 26 3.42 21.19 15.18
N GLU A 27 2.92 22.42 15.29
CA GLU A 27 2.79 23.13 16.58
C GLU A 27 1.58 22.66 17.40
N ASP A 28 0.56 22.07 16.75
CA ASP A 28 -0.65 21.63 17.40
C ASP A 28 -0.48 20.22 18.01
N LYS A 29 -0.30 20.16 19.34
CA LYS A 29 -0.22 18.91 20.11
C LYS A 29 -1.43 17.99 19.89
N ALA A 30 -2.60 18.54 19.56
CA ALA A 30 -3.80 17.75 19.27
C ALA A 30 -3.77 17.11 17.87
N PHE A 31 -3.11 17.74 16.91
CA PHE A 31 -2.85 17.16 15.58
C PHE A 31 -1.81 16.05 15.67
N MET A 32 -0.68 16.29 16.35
CA MET A 32 0.38 15.30 16.52
C MET A 32 -0.09 14.05 17.28
N ARG A 33 -0.96 14.21 18.29
CA ARG A 33 -1.56 13.08 19.02
C ARG A 33 -2.53 12.26 18.15
N ARG A 34 -3.30 12.90 17.27
CA ARG A 34 -4.18 12.22 16.32
C ARG A 34 -3.37 11.45 15.27
N MET A 35 -2.29 12.06 14.77
CA MET A 35 -1.38 11.40 13.83
C MET A 35 -0.70 10.18 14.46
N LEU A 36 -0.20 10.28 15.71
CA LEU A 36 0.40 9.14 16.43
C LEU A 36 -0.61 8.01 16.69
N ARG A 37 -1.89 8.32 16.92
CA ARG A 37 -2.93 7.29 17.11
C ARG A 37 -3.20 6.48 15.83
N ILE A 38 -2.99 7.07 14.65
CA ILE A 38 -3.14 6.38 13.36
C ILE A 38 -1.82 5.71 12.96
N ALA A 39 -0.68 6.40 13.12
CA ALA A 39 0.63 5.87 12.78
C ALA A 39 1.06 4.70 13.69
N GLY A 40 0.70 4.75 14.98
CA GLY A 40 0.99 3.70 15.95
C GLY A 40 0.56 2.30 15.52
N PRO A 41 -0.73 2.05 15.23
CA PRO A 41 -1.18 0.74 14.76
C PRO A 41 -0.60 0.35 13.41
N ILE A 42 -0.34 1.30 12.50
CA ILE A 42 0.28 1.01 11.19
C ILE A 42 1.72 0.52 11.36
N CYS A 43 2.52 1.21 12.20
CA CYS A 43 3.88 0.79 12.50
C CYS A 43 3.92 -0.57 13.20
N LEU A 44 3.01 -0.79 14.16
CA LEU A 44 2.89 -2.07 14.85
C LEU A 44 2.51 -3.19 13.89
N HIS A 45 1.55 -2.96 12.99
CA HIS A 45 1.15 -3.91 11.97
C HIS A 45 2.34 -4.31 11.08
N MET A 46 3.13 -3.34 10.60
CA MET A 46 4.30 -3.64 9.76
C MET A 46 5.37 -4.44 10.51
N LEU A 47 5.57 -4.17 11.79
CA LEU A 47 6.51 -4.93 12.63
C LEU A 47 6.03 -6.38 12.84
N LEU A 48 4.74 -6.57 13.08
CA LEU A 48 4.14 -7.90 13.22
C LEU A 48 4.23 -8.73 11.94
N VAL A 49 3.89 -8.14 10.79
CA VAL A 49 3.94 -8.85 9.49
C VAL A 49 5.36 -9.32 9.18
N ASN A 50 6.36 -8.45 9.31
CA ASN A 50 7.75 -8.85 9.06
C ASN A 50 8.25 -9.89 10.09
N GLY A 51 7.84 -9.75 11.35
CA GLY A 51 8.19 -10.71 12.41
C GLY A 51 7.66 -12.12 12.12
N VAL A 52 6.39 -12.23 11.68
CA VAL A 52 5.78 -13.49 11.30
C VAL A 52 6.50 -14.12 10.10
N THR A 53 6.80 -13.35 9.04
CA THR A 53 7.54 -13.86 7.88
C THR A 53 8.91 -14.44 8.26
N VAL A 54 9.63 -13.78 9.17
CA VAL A 54 10.92 -14.29 9.67
C VAL A 54 10.74 -15.53 10.52
N ALA A 55 9.75 -15.55 11.42
CA ALA A 55 9.45 -16.70 12.26
C ALA A 55 9.06 -17.93 11.44
N ASP A 56 8.23 -17.77 10.40
CA ASP A 56 7.82 -18.84 9.48
C ASP A 56 9.05 -19.40 8.75
N THR A 57 9.91 -18.53 8.23
CA THR A 57 11.14 -18.95 7.53
C THR A 57 12.11 -19.66 8.48
N MET A 58 12.27 -19.17 9.71
CA MET A 58 13.12 -19.77 10.74
C MET A 58 12.57 -21.11 11.26
N MET A 59 11.25 -21.26 11.33
CA MET A 59 10.62 -22.51 11.74
C MET A 59 10.84 -23.58 10.68
N ILE A 60 10.63 -23.24 9.40
CA ILE A 60 10.81 -24.17 8.28
C ILE A 60 12.28 -24.53 8.07
N SER A 61 13.22 -23.62 8.41
CA SER A 61 14.65 -23.91 8.25
C SER A 61 15.20 -25.01 9.16
N ARG A 62 14.48 -25.36 10.23
CA ARG A 62 14.87 -26.45 11.13
C ARG A 62 14.43 -27.83 10.62
N LEU A 63 13.56 -27.91 9.60
CA LEU A 63 13.06 -29.18 9.05
C LEU A 63 13.97 -29.79 7.96
N GLY A 64 15.03 -29.10 7.54
CA GLY A 64 16.05 -29.61 6.61
C GLY A 64 16.37 -28.68 5.44
N GLU A 65 17.51 -28.90 4.77
CA GLU A 65 17.97 -28.05 3.64
C GLU A 65 16.99 -28.05 2.46
N THR A 66 16.29 -29.16 2.22
CA THR A 66 15.26 -29.28 1.18
C THR A 66 14.06 -28.38 1.43
N ALA A 67 13.67 -28.20 2.70
CA ALA A 67 12.55 -27.34 3.09
C ALA A 67 12.89 -25.84 2.90
N VAL A 68 14.13 -25.44 3.17
CA VAL A 68 14.61 -24.07 2.95
C VAL A 68 14.64 -23.72 1.46
N ALA A 69 15.13 -24.64 0.62
CA ALA A 69 15.16 -24.46 -0.83
C ALA A 69 13.74 -24.29 -1.42
N ALA A 70 12.77 -25.05 -0.90
CA ALA A 70 11.36 -24.93 -1.29
C ALA A 70 10.76 -23.57 -0.89
N VAL A 71 11.06 -23.05 0.31
CA VAL A 71 10.58 -21.72 0.75
C VAL A 71 11.17 -20.60 -0.09
N GLY A 72 12.44 -20.70 -0.50
CA GLY A 72 13.06 -19.72 -1.40
C GLY A 72 12.32 -19.61 -2.75
N LEU A 73 11.99 -20.76 -3.35
CA LEU A 73 11.18 -20.83 -4.58
C LEU A 73 9.75 -20.30 -4.36
N ALA A 74 9.12 -20.67 -3.25
CA ALA A 74 7.79 -20.20 -2.91
C ALA A 74 7.75 -18.67 -2.75
N ASN A 75 8.74 -18.09 -2.05
CA ASN A 75 8.82 -16.64 -1.85
C ASN A 75 8.93 -15.87 -3.18
N GLN A 76 9.66 -16.41 -4.15
CA GLN A 76 9.77 -15.82 -5.49
C GLN A 76 8.44 -15.86 -6.26
N MET A 77 7.67 -16.95 -6.13
CA MET A 77 6.29 -17.03 -6.64
C MET A 77 5.36 -16.04 -5.92
N PHE A 78 5.44 -15.94 -4.60
CA PHE A 78 4.64 -14.99 -3.81
C PHE A 78 4.89 -13.54 -4.24
N PHE A 79 6.13 -13.18 -4.56
CA PHE A 79 6.45 -11.84 -5.06
C PHE A 79 5.71 -11.48 -6.35
N LEU A 80 5.58 -12.42 -7.30
CA LEU A 80 4.86 -12.19 -8.56
C LEU A 80 3.37 -11.97 -8.33
N VAL A 81 2.76 -12.80 -7.48
CA VAL A 81 1.35 -12.66 -7.09
C VAL A 81 1.12 -11.34 -6.35
N PHE A 82 2.02 -11.00 -5.43
CA PHE A 82 1.96 -9.74 -4.68
C PHE A 82 2.03 -8.54 -5.62
N LEU A 83 2.88 -8.57 -6.65
CA LEU A 83 2.99 -7.50 -7.65
C LEU A 83 1.67 -7.29 -8.41
N ALA A 84 0.98 -8.38 -8.78
CA ALA A 84 -0.32 -8.30 -9.45
C ALA A 84 -1.39 -7.68 -8.54
N PHE A 85 -1.49 -8.14 -7.28
CA PHE A 85 -2.42 -7.56 -6.32
C PHE A 85 -2.11 -6.10 -6.01
N PHE A 86 -0.83 -5.75 -5.90
CA PHE A 86 -0.40 -4.37 -5.71
C PHE A 86 -0.80 -3.49 -6.90
N GLY A 87 -0.67 -3.99 -8.13
CA GLY A 87 -1.12 -3.30 -9.35
C GLY A 87 -2.62 -3.00 -9.34
N ILE A 88 -3.45 -4.01 -9.07
CA ILE A 88 -4.91 -3.85 -9.03
C ILE A 88 -5.34 -2.91 -7.89
N THR A 89 -4.74 -3.06 -6.70
CA THR A 89 -5.05 -2.24 -5.54
C THR A 89 -4.66 -0.77 -5.76
N SER A 90 -3.47 -0.53 -6.31
CA SER A 90 -3.00 0.82 -6.65
C SER A 90 -3.90 1.48 -7.68
N GLY A 91 -4.24 0.78 -8.78
CA GLY A 91 -5.18 1.28 -9.78
C GLY A 91 -6.57 1.61 -9.21
N THR A 92 -7.10 0.72 -8.37
CA THR A 92 -8.38 0.90 -7.68
C THR A 92 -8.36 2.13 -6.77
N SER A 93 -7.30 2.33 -5.99
CA SER A 93 -7.19 3.46 -5.05
C SER A 93 -7.23 4.82 -5.76
N ILE A 94 -6.69 4.92 -6.97
CA ILE A 94 -6.75 6.12 -7.81
C ILE A 94 -8.21 6.40 -8.21
N PHE A 95 -8.94 5.41 -8.70
CA PHE A 95 -10.36 5.57 -9.06
C PHE A 95 -11.21 5.91 -7.84
N VAL A 96 -10.99 5.25 -6.70
CA VAL A 96 -11.70 5.54 -5.45
C VAL A 96 -11.45 6.99 -5.02
N ALA A 97 -10.21 7.50 -5.13
CA ALA A 97 -9.92 8.90 -4.80
C ALA A 97 -10.64 9.90 -5.73
N GLN A 98 -10.81 9.56 -7.01
CA GLN A 98 -11.55 10.38 -7.96
C GLN A 98 -13.05 10.45 -7.61
N PHE A 99 -13.69 9.29 -7.40
CA PHE A 99 -15.11 9.24 -7.02
C PHE A 99 -15.37 9.84 -5.62
N TRP A 100 -14.41 9.71 -4.71
CA TRP A 100 -14.49 10.38 -3.41
C TRP A 100 -14.52 11.90 -3.53
N GLY A 101 -13.79 12.47 -4.50
CA GLY A 101 -13.81 13.90 -4.81
C GLY A 101 -15.14 14.38 -5.38
N ASP A 102 -15.81 13.55 -6.18
CA ASP A 102 -17.10 13.85 -6.81
C ASP A 102 -18.32 13.58 -5.90
N LYS A 103 -18.08 13.02 -4.70
CA LYS A 103 -19.10 12.61 -3.70
C LYS A 103 -20.13 11.58 -4.19
N ASP A 104 -19.89 10.94 -5.32
CA ASP A 104 -20.72 9.84 -5.81
C ASP A 104 -20.41 8.55 -5.05
N ARG A 105 -21.35 8.13 -4.18
CA ARG A 105 -21.21 6.92 -3.37
C ARG A 105 -21.52 5.65 -4.15
N GLU A 106 -22.33 5.71 -5.20
CA GLU A 106 -22.70 4.54 -6.01
C GLU A 106 -21.54 4.13 -6.94
N GLY A 107 -20.81 5.13 -7.47
CA GLY A 107 -19.57 4.91 -8.21
C GLY A 107 -18.49 4.20 -7.36
N ILE A 108 -18.37 4.55 -6.09
CA ILE A 108 -17.41 3.90 -5.16
C ILE A 108 -17.76 2.42 -4.97
N SER A 109 -19.03 2.09 -4.73
CA SER A 109 -19.44 0.69 -4.55
C SER A 109 -19.25 -0.14 -5.82
N HIS A 110 -19.49 0.43 -7.00
CA HIS A 110 -19.26 -0.25 -8.28
C HIS A 110 -17.77 -0.53 -8.50
N VAL A 111 -16.91 0.48 -8.30
CA VAL A 111 -15.46 0.31 -8.45
C VAL A 111 -14.93 -0.73 -7.46
N MET A 112 -15.33 -0.67 -6.18
CA MET A 112 -14.92 -1.68 -5.21
C MET A 112 -15.37 -3.08 -5.59
N GLY A 113 -16.60 -3.23 -6.11
CA GLY A 113 -17.11 -4.52 -6.60
C GLY A 113 -16.31 -5.06 -7.78
N ILE A 114 -16.03 -4.23 -8.78
CA ILE A 114 -15.23 -4.62 -9.96
C ILE A 114 -13.81 -5.01 -9.53
N SER A 115 -13.19 -4.24 -8.65
CA SER A 115 -11.86 -4.54 -8.11
C SER A 115 -11.84 -5.86 -7.34
N LEU A 116 -12.86 -6.14 -6.53
CA LEU A 116 -12.98 -7.40 -5.81
C LEU A 116 -13.09 -8.59 -6.77
N ILE A 117 -13.93 -8.47 -7.81
CA ILE A 117 -14.10 -9.50 -8.85
C ILE A 117 -12.79 -9.70 -9.62
N ALA A 118 -12.07 -8.63 -9.95
CA ALA A 118 -10.79 -8.70 -10.65
C ALA A 118 -9.71 -9.42 -9.81
N ILE A 119 -9.64 -9.13 -8.51
CA ILE A 119 -8.75 -9.80 -7.56
C ILE A 119 -9.11 -11.28 -7.44
N LEU A 120 -10.39 -11.62 -7.29
CA LEU A 120 -10.89 -12.99 -7.24
C LEU A 120 -10.58 -13.76 -8.52
N PHE A 121 -10.81 -13.15 -9.68
CA PHE A 121 -10.51 -13.75 -10.98
C PHE A 121 -9.01 -14.04 -11.12
N PHE A 122 -8.16 -13.09 -10.72
CA PHE A 122 -6.71 -13.28 -10.74
C PHE A 122 -6.26 -14.38 -9.76
N ALA A 123 -6.85 -14.43 -8.57
CA ALA A 123 -6.56 -15.46 -7.57
C ALA A 123 -6.96 -16.86 -8.06
N VAL A 124 -8.13 -17.02 -8.67
CA VAL A 124 -8.59 -18.30 -9.24
C VAL A 124 -7.71 -18.73 -10.41
N LEU A 125 -7.34 -17.81 -11.30
CA LEU A 125 -6.41 -18.10 -12.40
C LEU A 125 -5.06 -18.61 -11.88
N PHE A 126 -4.51 -17.95 -10.85
CA PHE A 126 -3.24 -18.37 -10.25
C PHE A 126 -3.37 -19.73 -9.54
N ALA A 127 -4.47 -19.97 -8.81
CA ALA A 127 -4.73 -21.23 -8.15
C ALA A 127 -4.93 -22.41 -9.11
N LEU A 128 -5.48 -22.16 -10.32
CA LEU A 128 -5.60 -23.18 -11.37
C LEU A 128 -4.29 -23.41 -12.15
N ALA A 129 -3.39 -22.43 -12.15
CA ALA A 129 -2.12 -22.50 -12.85
C ALA A 129 -0.99 -23.12 -12.01
N SER A 130 -1.10 -23.09 -10.67
CA SER A 130 -0.21 -23.75 -9.71
C SER A 130 -0.58 -25.21 -9.51
#